data_AF-T1BKJ1-F1
#
_entry.id   AF-T1BKJ1-F1
#
_cell.length_a   1.000
_cell.length_b   1.000
_cell.length_c   1.000
_cell.angle_alpha   90.00
_cell.angle_beta   90.00
_cell.angle_gamma   90.00
#
_symmetry.space_group_name_H-M   'P 1'
#
loop_
_entity.id
_entity.type
_entity.pdbx_description
1 polymer ?
#
loop_
_entity_poly.entity_id
_entity_poly.type
_entity_poly.pdbx_seq_one_letter_code
_entity_poly.pdbx_strand_id
1 'polypeptide(L)'
;SAYPTQKPDRLLERIVNIGSKEGDLVADFFCGSGTTAAVAEKLGRKWIASDLGKFGIHTTRKRLIGVQRELKAAEKNFRAFEVLNLGRYERQAYLSVSPRLSDAQREAALTQKERDYRELILRAYQAESLA
;
A
#
# COMPACT_ATOMS: atom_id res chain seq x y z
N SER A 1 19.29 -2.78 -5.77
CA SER A 1 18.50 -1.54 -5.93
C SER A 1 18.01 -1.14 -4.55
N ALA A 2 18.64 -0.14 -3.94
CA ALA A 2 18.25 0.39 -2.64
C ALA A 2 17.11 1.40 -2.86
N TYR A 3 16.00 1.25 -2.15
CA TYR A 3 14.92 2.23 -2.20
C TYR A 3 15.42 3.52 -1.53
N PRO A 4 15.29 4.71 -2.14
CA PRO A 4 16.04 5.90 -1.72
C PRO A 4 15.84 6.28 -0.24
N THR A 5 14.64 6.04 0.30
CA THR A 5 14.24 6.42 1.66
C THR A 5 14.00 5.21 2.56
N GLN A 6 14.68 4.08 2.28
CA GLN A 6 14.55 2.87 3.07
C GLN A 6 14.98 3.12 4.53
N LYS A 7 14.05 2.86 5.45
CA LYS A 7 14.32 2.89 6.89
C LYS A 7 15.22 1.70 7.27
N PRO A 8 16.19 1.87 8.20
CA PRO A 8 17.01 0.76 8.69
C PRO A 8 16.20 -0.27 9.48
N ASP A 9 16.47 -1.55 9.28
CA ASP A 9 15.74 -2.67 9.92
C ASP A 9 15.79 -2.60 11.45
N ARG A 10 16.96 -2.35 12.04
CA ARG A 10 17.16 -2.23 13.51
C ARG A 10 16.25 -1.18 14.17
N LEU A 11 15.98 -0.07 13.48
CA LEU A 11 15.08 0.95 14.00
C LEU A 11 13.65 0.40 14.11
N LEU A 12 13.20 -0.30 13.07
CA LEU A 12 11.87 -0.87 12.99
C LEU A 12 11.73 -2.06 13.95
N GLU A 13 12.78 -2.87 14.13
CA GLU A 13 12.79 -3.97 15.12
C GLU A 13 12.52 -3.44 16.53
N ARG A 14 13.18 -2.34 16.91
CA ARG A 14 12.96 -1.69 18.20
C ARG A 14 11.53 -1.18 18.34
N ILE A 15 11.01 -0.49 17.31
CA ILE A 15 9.65 0.06 17.32
C ILE A 15 8.60 -1.05 17.44
N VAL A 16 8.71 -2.11 16.62
CA VAL A 16 7.76 -3.23 16.62
C VAL A 16 7.80 -3.99 17.95
N ASN A 17 8.98 -4.24 18.52
CA ASN A 17 9.10 -4.94 19.80
C ASN A 17 8.53 -4.14 20.99
N ILE A 18 8.66 -2.80 20.97
CA ILE A 18 8.10 -1.95 22.03
C ILE A 18 6.58 -1.80 21.87
N GLY A 19 6.09 -1.72 20.63
CA GLY A 19 4.70 -1.41 20.31
C GLY A 19 3.78 -2.61 20.09
N SER A 20 4.28 -3.85 20.10
CA SER A 20 3.47 -5.04 19.78
C SER A 20 4.04 -6.33 20.39
N LYS A 21 3.18 -7.35 20.53
CA LYS A 21 3.54 -8.72 20.89
C LYS A 21 3.54 -9.63 19.67
N GLU A 22 4.14 -10.81 19.79
CA GLU A 22 4.05 -11.83 18.75
C GLU A 22 2.57 -12.16 18.44
N GLY A 23 2.24 -12.32 17.16
CA GLY A 23 0.86 -12.53 16.70
C GLY A 23 0.02 -11.27 16.47
N ASP A 24 0.42 -10.12 17.02
CA ASP A 24 -0.29 -8.84 16.82
C ASP A 24 -0.24 -8.37 15.36
N LEU A 25 -1.15 -7.45 15.01
CA LEU A 25 -1.22 -6.83 13.69
C LEU A 25 -0.50 -5.48 13.67
N VAL A 26 0.45 -5.33 12.74
CA VAL A 26 1.18 -4.07 12.47
C VAL A 26 0.70 -3.48 11.15
N ALA A 27 0.38 -2.17 11.11
CA ALA A 27 -0.04 -1.49 9.89
C ALA A 27 0.95 -0.40 9.47
N ASP A 28 1.26 -0.33 8.17
CA ASP A 28 2.08 0.74 7.57
C ASP A 28 1.48 1.19 6.22
N PHE A 29 0.88 2.38 6.21
CA PHE A 29 0.19 2.91 5.03
C PHE A 29 1.07 3.74 4.09
N PHE A 30 2.37 3.82 4.38
CA PHE A 30 3.39 4.49 3.56
C PHE A 30 4.63 3.58 3.43
N CYS A 31 4.38 2.32 3.07
CA CYS A 31 5.35 1.26 3.30
C CYS A 31 6.63 1.40 2.48
N GLY A 32 6.58 2.08 1.32
CA GLY A 32 7.72 2.34 0.45
C GLY A 32 8.47 1.05 0.12
N SER A 33 9.64 0.88 0.73
CA SER A 33 10.47 -0.32 0.55
C SER A 33 9.98 -1.58 1.26
N GLY A 34 9.02 -1.45 2.19
CA GLY A 34 8.42 -2.55 2.93
C GLY A 34 9.19 -2.97 4.18
N THR A 35 10.02 -2.09 4.78
CA THR A 35 10.83 -2.43 5.97
C THR A 35 9.94 -2.86 7.13
N THR A 36 8.87 -2.12 7.42
CA THR A 36 7.96 -2.40 8.54
C THR A 36 7.33 -3.79 8.43
N ALA A 37 6.79 -4.13 7.26
CA ALA A 37 6.19 -5.45 7.00
C ALA A 37 7.23 -6.58 7.10
N ALA A 38 8.43 -6.37 6.55
CA ALA A 38 9.50 -7.37 6.60
C ALA A 38 9.96 -7.66 8.03
N VAL A 39 10.14 -6.62 8.84
CA VAL A 39 10.50 -6.75 10.26
C VAL A 39 9.37 -7.40 11.05
N ALA A 40 8.12 -6.98 10.83
CA ALA A 40 6.95 -7.57 11.48
C ALA A 40 6.84 -9.08 11.17
N GLU A 41 7.01 -9.50 9.92
CA GLU A 41 7.01 -10.92 9.54
C GLU A 41 8.11 -11.71 10.25
N LYS A 42 9.35 -11.20 10.27
CA LYS A 42 10.50 -11.86 10.95
C LYS A 42 10.31 -11.98 12.46
N LEU A 43 9.60 -11.04 13.06
CA LEU A 43 9.25 -11.03 14.48
C LEU A 43 7.95 -11.78 14.79
N GLY A 44 7.31 -12.45 13.82
CA GLY A 44 6.10 -13.24 14.07
C GLY A 44 4.82 -12.40 14.24
N ARG A 45 4.78 -11.15 13.77
CA ARG A 45 3.58 -10.29 13.75
C ARG A 45 2.84 -10.42 12.42
N LYS A 46 1.52 -10.30 12.43
CA LYS A 46 0.72 -10.05 11.22
C LYS A 46 1.01 -8.62 10.74
N TRP A 47 0.83 -8.37 9.45
CA TRP A 47 1.01 -7.03 8.91
C TRP A 47 0.03 -6.70 7.79
N ILE A 48 -0.29 -5.42 7.67
CA ILE A 48 -0.94 -4.82 6.51
C ILE A 48 -0.08 -3.65 6.06
N ALA A 49 0.24 -3.58 4.77
CA ALA A 49 1.05 -2.53 4.19
C ALA A 49 0.39 -1.96 2.94
N SER A 50 0.42 -0.64 2.78
CA SER A 50 -0.05 0.03 1.57
C SER A 50 0.92 1.12 1.11
N ASP A 51 0.88 1.40 -0.18
CA ASP A 51 1.58 2.52 -0.81
C ASP A 51 0.83 2.90 -2.08
N LEU A 52 0.81 4.20 -2.42
CA LEU A 52 0.24 4.69 -3.67
C LEU A 52 1.16 4.41 -4.88
N GLY A 53 2.47 4.32 -4.64
CA GLY A 53 3.48 4.13 -5.64
C GLY A 53 3.59 2.66 -6.07
N LYS A 54 3.36 2.40 -7.36
CA LYS A 54 3.60 1.06 -7.97
C LYS A 54 5.02 0.56 -7.69
N PHE A 55 6.00 1.46 -7.70
CA PHE A 55 7.38 1.11 -7.39
C PHE A 55 7.54 0.64 -5.95
N GLY A 56 6.96 1.35 -4.97
CA GLY A 56 6.95 0.94 -3.56
C GLY A 56 6.31 -0.44 -3.36
N ILE A 57 5.14 -0.67 -3.96
CA ILE A 57 4.47 -1.97 -3.90
C ILE A 57 5.34 -3.08 -4.52
N HIS A 58 5.97 -2.84 -5.68
CA HIS A 58 6.84 -3.83 -6.31
C HIS A 58 8.09 -4.13 -5.47
N THR A 59 8.73 -3.10 -4.91
CA THR A 59 9.88 -3.25 -4.01
C THR A 59 9.51 -4.02 -2.75
N THR A 60 8.39 -3.66 -2.11
CA THR A 60 7.84 -4.33 -0.93
C THR A 60 7.56 -5.80 -1.21
N ARG A 61 6.86 -6.11 -2.32
CA ARG A 61 6.57 -7.49 -2.72
C ARG A 61 7.84 -8.32 -2.89
N LYS A 62 8.84 -7.79 -3.62
CA LYS A 62 10.11 -8.48 -3.83
C LYS A 62 10.85 -8.75 -2.51
N ARG A 63 10.84 -7.78 -1.59
CA ARG A 63 11.42 -7.94 -0.25
C ARG A 63 10.73 -9.07 0.52
N LEU A 64 9.40 -9.07 0.58
CA LEU A 64 8.65 -10.07 1.35
C LEU A 64 8.81 -11.49 0.82
N ILE A 65 8.92 -11.66 -0.50
CA ILE A 65 9.30 -12.96 -1.09
C ILE A 65 10.70 -13.39 -0.60
N GLY A 66 11.63 -12.44 -0.49
CA GLY A 66 12.95 -12.68 0.10
C GLY A 66 12.87 -13.15 1.54
N VAL A 67 12.09 -12.45 2.37
CA VAL A 67 11.87 -12.81 3.79
C VAL A 67 11.27 -14.22 3.92
N GLN A 68 10.26 -14.57 3.12
CA GLN A 68 9.69 -15.91 3.13
C GLN A 68 10.73 -16.99 2.77
N ARG A 69 11.61 -16.71 1.81
CA ARG A 69 12.71 -17.62 1.44
C ARG A 69 13.73 -17.77 2.57
N GLU A 70 14.09 -16.67 3.22
CA GLU A 70 14.98 -16.68 4.39
C GLU A 70 14.38 -17.51 5.54
N LEU A 71 13.11 -17.26 5.88
CA LEU A 71 12.40 -18.00 6.92
C LEU A 71 12.29 -19.49 6.58
N LYS A 72 11.94 -19.82 5.33
CA LYS A 72 11.88 -21.20 4.85
C LYS A 72 13.25 -21.90 4.96
N ALA A 73 14.33 -21.24 4.54
CA ALA A 73 15.67 -21.80 4.61
C ALA A 73 16.15 -22.00 6.06
N ALA A 74 15.64 -21.20 7.00
CA ALA A 74 15.89 -21.33 8.42
C ALA A 74 14.89 -22.27 9.15
N GLU A 75 14.07 -23.04 8.40
CA GLU A 75 13.03 -23.94 8.93
C GLU A 75 12.03 -23.24 9.87
N LYS A 76 11.80 -21.94 9.65
CA LYS A 76 10.81 -21.15 10.38
C LYS A 76 9.49 -21.07 9.63
N ASN A 77 8.41 -20.98 10.40
CA ASN A 77 7.08 -20.71 9.85
C ASN A 77 7.06 -19.35 9.13
N PHE A 78 6.35 -19.29 8.01
CA PHE A 78 6.07 -18.07 7.27
C PHE A 78 4.64 -18.14 6.72
N ARG A 79 4.03 -16.98 6.45
CA ARG A 79 2.66 -16.91 5.91
C ARG A 79 2.67 -16.48 4.46
N ALA A 80 1.75 -17.01 3.66
CA ALA A 80 1.44 -16.44 2.36
C ALA A 80 0.88 -15.02 2.54
N PHE A 81 1.14 -14.15 1.57
CA PHE A 81 0.58 -12.79 1.53
C PHE A 81 -0.02 -12.51 0.16
N GLU A 82 -1.03 -11.65 0.15
CA GLU A 82 -1.72 -11.22 -1.05
C GLU A 82 -1.33 -9.79 -1.40
N VAL A 83 -1.34 -9.47 -2.70
CA VAL A 83 -1.17 -8.10 -3.18
C VAL A 83 -2.47 -7.67 -3.83
N LEU A 84 -3.21 -6.83 -3.10
CA LEU A 84 -4.45 -6.26 -3.57
C LEU A 84 -4.16 -4.92 -4.25
N ASN A 85 -4.70 -4.73 -5.45
CA ASN A 85 -4.66 -3.45 -6.13
C ASN A 85 -6.07 -2.86 -6.13
N LEU A 86 -6.24 -1.71 -5.48
CA LEU A 86 -7.42 -0.88 -5.71
C LEU A 86 -7.34 -0.36 -7.16
N GLY A 87 -8.38 -0.64 -7.94
CA GLY A 87 -8.36 -0.69 -9.40
C GLY A 87 -7.62 0.48 -10.09
N ARG A 88 -6.57 0.15 -10.85
CA ARG A 88 -5.89 1.08 -11.77
C ARG A 88 -6.75 1.47 -12.97
N TYR A 89 -7.69 0.61 -13.37
CA TYR A 89 -8.53 0.83 -14.54
C TYR A 89 -9.50 2.00 -14.36
N GLU A 90 -10.01 2.19 -13.15
CA GLU A 90 -10.92 3.30 -12.86
C GLU A 90 -10.14 4.61 -12.82
N ARG A 91 -9.05 4.71 -12.06
CA ARG A 91 -8.39 6.02 -11.87
C ARG A 91 -7.78 6.63 -13.14
N GLN A 92 -7.22 5.82 -14.04
CA GLN A 92 -6.70 6.33 -15.33
C GLN A 92 -7.82 6.69 -16.33
N ALA A 93 -8.95 5.97 -16.31
CA ALA A 93 -10.16 6.36 -17.04
C ALA A 93 -10.79 7.64 -16.46
N TYR A 94 -10.75 7.80 -15.14
CA TYR A 94 -11.30 8.95 -14.41
C TYR A 94 -10.40 10.20 -14.40
N LEU A 95 -9.09 10.11 -14.62
CA LEU A 95 -8.21 11.30 -14.57
C LEU A 95 -7.59 11.68 -15.92
N SER A 96 -7.81 10.89 -16.97
CA SER A 96 -7.46 11.32 -18.33
C SER A 96 -8.45 12.38 -18.80
N VAL A 97 -7.99 13.61 -18.94
CA VAL A 97 -8.74 14.72 -19.53
C VAL A 97 -8.03 15.10 -20.82
N SER A 98 -8.80 15.39 -21.88
CA SER A 98 -8.23 15.67 -23.21
C SER A 98 -7.18 16.79 -23.11
N PRO A 99 -5.98 16.60 -23.70
CA PRO A 99 -4.93 17.61 -23.64
C PRO A 99 -5.28 18.90 -24.41
N ARG A 100 -6.38 18.90 -25.17
CA ARG A 100 -6.88 20.05 -25.94
C ARG A 100 -7.78 21.01 -25.16
N LEU A 101 -8.10 20.70 -23.91
CA LEU A 101 -8.97 21.56 -23.08
C LEU A 101 -8.17 22.71 -22.46
N SER A 102 -8.81 23.88 -22.34
CA SER A 102 -8.25 25.00 -21.58
C SER A 102 -8.17 24.67 -20.09
N ASP A 103 -7.37 25.42 -19.32
CA ASP A 103 -7.15 25.13 -17.90
C ASP A 103 -8.44 25.12 -17.08
N ALA A 104 -9.33 26.10 -17.31
CA ALA A 104 -10.65 26.14 -16.67
C ALA A 104 -11.55 24.95 -17.05
N GLN A 105 -11.51 24.51 -18.32
CA GLN A 105 -12.27 23.34 -18.76
C GLN A 105 -11.70 22.04 -18.18
N ARG A 106 -10.38 21.97 -18.00
CA ARG A 106 -9.70 20.84 -17.38
C ARG A 106 -10.05 20.71 -15.91
N GLU A 107 -10.03 21.82 -15.17
CA GLU A 107 -10.39 21.85 -13.76
C GLU A 107 -11.86 21.46 -13.53
N ALA A 108 -12.77 21.99 -14.34
CA ALA A 108 -14.18 21.60 -14.31
C ALA A 108 -14.37 20.11 -14.63
N ALA A 109 -13.68 19.59 -15.65
CA ALA A 109 -13.75 18.17 -16.02
C ALA A 109 -13.18 17.26 -14.93
N LEU A 110 -12.08 17.64 -14.28
CA LEU A 110 -11.52 16.89 -13.15
C LEU A 110 -12.46 16.88 -11.95
N THR A 111 -13.04 18.04 -11.61
CA THR A 111 -14.00 18.18 -10.50
C THR A 111 -15.24 17.32 -10.75
N GLN A 112 -15.77 17.32 -11.97
CA GLN A 112 -16.92 16.48 -12.33
C GLN A 112 -16.55 14.99 -12.23
N LYS A 113 -15.41 14.58 -12.79
CA LYS A 113 -14.97 13.18 -12.73
C LYS A 113 -14.68 12.71 -11.30
N GLU A 114 -14.18 13.58 -10.42
CA GLU A 114 -14.00 13.28 -9.01
C GLU A 114 -15.34 13.06 -8.29
N ARG A 115 -16.36 13.88 -8.58
CA ARG A 115 -17.73 13.68 -8.09
C ARG A 115 -18.30 12.35 -8.56
N ASP A 116 -18.23 12.07 -9.85
CA ASP A 116 -18.73 10.82 -10.45
C ASP A 116 -18.05 9.58 -9.84
N TYR A 117 -16.74 9.67 -9.57
CA TYR A 117 -16.00 8.59 -8.93
C TYR A 117 -16.43 8.39 -7.47
N ARG A 118 -16.64 9.48 -6.74
CA ARG A 118 -17.13 9.42 -5.35
C ARG A 118 -18.53 8.81 -5.29
N GLU A 119 -19.43 9.20 -6.19
CA GLU A 119 -20.77 8.60 -6.29
C GLU A 119 -20.72 7.11 -6.62
N LEU A 120 -19.85 6.70 -7.55
CA LEU A 120 -19.64 5.28 -7.87
C LEU A 120 -19.25 4.47 -6.62
N ILE A 121 -18.29 4.98 -5.84
CA ILE A 121 -17.85 4.34 -4.59
C ILE A 121 -19.01 4.28 -3.60
N LEU A 122 -19.69 5.40 -3.34
CA LEU A 122 -20.80 5.46 -2.39
C LEU A 122 -21.90 4.46 -2.76
N ARG A 123 -22.25 4.37 -4.05
CA ARG A 123 -23.22 3.39 -4.56
C ARG A 123 -22.74 1.96 -4.39
N ALA A 124 -21.48 1.66 -4.72
CA ALA A 124 -20.92 0.31 -4.59
C ALA A 124 -20.92 -0.19 -3.13
N TYR A 125 -20.75 0.72 -2.17
CA TYR A 125 -20.72 0.41 -0.74
C TYR A 125 -22.03 0.70 0.00
N GLN A 126 -23.10 1.07 -0.71
CA GLN A 126 -24.40 1.47 -0.11
C GLN A 126 -24.24 2.52 1.00
N ALA A 127 -23.36 3.48 0.79
CA ALA A 127 -23.00 4.52 1.75
C ALA A 127 -23.46 5.91 1.29
N GLU A 128 -23.57 6.84 2.24
CA GLU A 128 -23.92 8.24 1.98
C GLU A 128 -22.70 9.15 2.20
N SER A 129 -22.66 10.28 1.48
CA SER A 129 -21.64 11.29 1.72
C SER A 129 -21.88 11.97 3.06
N LEU A 130 -20.83 12.10 3.88
CA LEU A 130 -20.85 13.03 5.00
C LEU A 130 -20.83 14.46 4.45
N ALA A 131 -21.80 15.27 4.87
CA ALA A 131 -21.94 16.68 4.53
C ALA A 131 -20.89 17.53 5.24
#